data_AF-A0A920DS06-F1
#
_entry.id   AF-A0A920DS06-F1
#
_cell.length_a   1.000
_cell.length_b   1.000
_cell.length_c   1.000
_cell.angle_alpha   90.00
_cell.angle_beta   90.00
_cell.angle_gamma   90.00
#
_symmetry.space_group_name_H-M   'P 1'
#
loop_
_entity.id
_entity.type
_entity.pdbx_description
1 polymer ?
#
loop_
_entity_poly.entity_id
_entity_poly.type
_entity_poly.pdbx_seq_one_letter_code
_entity_poly.pdbx_strand_id
1 'polypeptide(L)'
;MLKGVFSSIESLVSKDCILASNTSSLSIASIASACERSERVLGIHFFNPAPLMPLVEIIPAIQTADEITDEARNIIDSWKKITVLAKDTPGFIVNRVARPFYGEAIRILEEGIAT
;
A
#
# COMPACT_ATOMS: atom_id res chain seq x y z
N MET A 1 4.69 16.05 2.93
CA MET A 1 3.54 15.89 3.83
C MET A 1 3.60 14.55 4.58
N LEU A 2 3.45 13.39 3.92
CA LEU A 2 3.47 12.08 4.61
C LEU A 2 4.74 11.80 5.42
N LYS A 3 5.92 12.11 4.89
CA LYS A 3 7.20 11.97 5.63
C LYS A 3 7.16 12.68 6.99
N GLY A 4 6.67 13.92 7.03
CA GLY A 4 6.56 14.69 8.28
C GLY A 4 5.52 14.11 9.24
N VAL A 5 4.41 13.58 8.71
CA VAL A 5 3.39 12.90 9.52
C VAL A 5 3.96 11.64 10.17
N PHE A 6 4.67 10.80 9.40
CA PHE A 6 5.27 9.57 9.91
C PHE A 6 6.35 9.83 10.97
N SER A 7 7.24 10.80 10.73
CA SER A 7 8.24 11.24 11.72
C SER A 7 7.58 11.76 13.01
N SER A 8 6.50 12.54 12.87
CA SER A 8 5.78 13.07 14.05
C SER A 8 5.09 11.96 14.83
N ILE A 9 4.37 11.05 14.16
CA ILE A 9 3.65 9.95 14.81
C ILE A 9 4.63 8.98 15.47
N GLU A 10 5.76 8.67 14.84
CA GLU A 10 6.79 7.80 15.42
C GLU A 10 7.23 8.27 16.82
N SER A 11 7.35 9.58 17.03
CA SER A 11 7.74 10.13 18.34
C SER A 11 6.66 9.98 19.43
N LEU A 12 5.42 9.71 19.04
CA LEU A 12 4.26 9.66 19.92
C LEU A 12 3.82 8.23 20.27
N VAL A 13 4.18 7.25 19.45
CA VAL A 13 3.74 5.85 19.62
C VAL A 13 4.83 5.00 20.28
N SER A 14 4.45 3.80 20.74
CA SER A 14 5.42 2.81 21.22
C SER A 14 6.46 2.48 20.13
N LYS A 15 7.66 2.11 20.57
CA LYS A 15 8.74 1.61 19.72
C LYS A 15 8.36 0.36 18.94
N ASP A 16 7.40 -0.40 19.45
CA ASP A 16 6.91 -1.66 18.86
C ASP A 16 5.66 -1.44 17.99
N CYS A 17 5.18 -0.21 17.83
CA CYS A 17 3.97 0.08 17.06
C CYS A 17 4.25 -0.02 15.55
N ILE A 18 3.48 -0.85 14.83
CA ILE A 18 3.54 -0.90 13.37
C ILE A 18 3.01 0.41 12.76
N LEU A 19 3.75 0.99 11.82
CA LEU A 19 3.35 2.21 11.10
C LEU A 19 3.00 1.87 9.64
N ALA A 20 1.71 1.96 9.31
CA ALA A 20 1.21 1.59 7.99
C ALA A 20 0.69 2.79 7.17
N SER A 21 0.96 2.80 5.87
CA SER A 21 0.37 3.77 4.93
C SER A 21 -0.66 3.13 4.00
N ASN A 22 -1.83 3.76 3.85
CA ASN A 22 -2.85 3.40 2.85
C ASN A 22 -2.63 4.10 1.49
N THR A 23 -1.41 4.53 1.16
CA THR A 23 -1.14 5.17 -0.12
C THR A 23 -1.39 4.21 -1.29
N SER A 24 -1.82 4.72 -2.45
CA SER A 24 -2.10 3.92 -3.65
C SER A 24 -0.97 3.92 -4.69
N SER A 25 0.06 4.75 -4.49
CA SER A 25 1.14 4.93 -5.49
C SER A 25 2.45 5.53 -4.96
N LEU A 26 2.48 6.08 -3.74
CA LEU A 26 3.71 6.64 -3.19
C LEU A 26 4.62 5.52 -2.66
N SER A 27 5.93 5.69 -2.83
CA SER A 27 6.90 4.69 -2.36
C SER A 27 6.87 4.59 -0.84
N ILE A 28 6.71 3.36 -0.35
CA ILE A 28 6.77 3.04 1.07
C ILE A 28 8.20 3.24 1.59
N ALA A 29 9.23 2.88 0.82
CA ALA A 29 10.62 3.13 1.19
C ALA A 29 10.90 4.64 1.41
N SER A 30 10.30 5.50 0.58
CA SER A 30 10.41 6.96 0.74
C SER A 30 9.70 7.48 2.00
N ILE A 31 8.58 6.87 2.40
CA ILE A 31 7.89 7.20 3.65
C ILE A 31 8.71 6.73 4.85
N ALA A 32 9.16 5.48 4.82
CA ALA A 32 9.96 4.85 5.87
C ALA A 32 11.30 5.57 6.11
N SER A 33 11.89 6.20 5.09
CA SER A 33 13.11 7.00 5.23
C SER A 33 12.99 8.22 6.15
N ALA A 34 11.77 8.57 6.56
CA ALA A 34 11.51 9.67 7.49
C ALA A 34 11.44 9.20 8.95
N CYS A 35 11.53 7.89 9.18
CA CYS A 35 11.49 7.28 10.50
C CYS A 35 12.88 6.81 10.95
N GLU A 36 13.16 6.89 12.24
CA GLU A 36 14.36 6.31 12.87
C GLU A 36 14.29 4.78 12.88
N ARG A 37 13.10 4.22 13.15
CA ARG A 37 12.84 2.77 13.13
C ARG A 37 12.07 2.40 11.87
N SER A 38 12.75 2.44 10.74
CA SER A 38 12.16 2.17 9.43
C SER A 38 11.69 0.72 9.24
N GLU A 39 12.23 -0.23 10.03
CA GLU A 39 11.95 -1.66 9.95
C GLU A 39 10.49 -2.05 10.27
N ARG A 40 9.77 -1.16 10.96
CA ARG A 40 8.35 -1.34 11.33
C ARG A 40 7.38 -0.53 10.48
N VAL A 41 7.86 0.06 9.38
CA VAL A 41 7.04 0.85 8.45
C VAL A 41 6.69 -0.01 7.23
N LEU A 42 5.42 -0.04 6.83
CA LEU A 42 4.97 -0.74 5.62
C LEU A 42 3.75 -0.07 4.95
N GLY A 43 3.36 -0.54 3.78
CA GLY A 43 2.08 -0.21 3.15
C GLY A 43 1.01 -1.24 3.49
N ILE A 44 -0.21 -0.76 3.78
CA ILE A 44 -1.43 -1.57 3.88
C ILE A 44 -2.50 -0.85 3.07
N HIS A 45 -2.70 -1.28 1.83
CA HIS A 45 -3.55 -0.60 0.86
C HIS A 45 -4.91 -1.30 0.73
N PHE A 46 -5.92 -0.61 1.23
CA PHE A 46 -7.34 -0.96 1.11
C PHE A 46 -7.94 -0.36 -0.15
N PHE A 47 -8.92 -1.06 -0.70
CA PHE A 47 -9.72 -0.60 -1.83
C PHE A 47 -11.05 -0.04 -1.37
N ASN A 48 -11.53 1.02 -2.02
CA ASN A 48 -12.78 1.69 -1.66
C ASN A 48 -14.00 0.95 -2.26
N PRO A 49 -15.06 0.66 -1.49
CA PRO A 49 -15.21 0.87 -0.03
C PRO A 49 -14.50 -0.18 0.82
N ALA A 50 -13.66 0.25 1.78
CA ALA A 50 -12.82 -0.63 2.58
C ALA A 50 -13.58 -1.73 3.34
N PRO A 51 -14.79 -1.52 3.90
CA PRO A 51 -15.54 -2.60 4.54
C PRO A 51 -15.98 -3.70 3.57
N LEU A 52 -16.30 -3.34 2.32
CA LEU A 52 -16.86 -4.25 1.32
C LEU A 52 -15.80 -4.93 0.46
N MET A 53 -14.72 -4.23 0.12
CA MET A 53 -13.67 -4.77 -0.74
C MET A 53 -12.88 -5.86 0.01
N PRO A 54 -12.75 -7.07 -0.54
CA PRO A 54 -12.09 -8.17 0.15
C PRO A 54 -10.57 -8.07 0.11
N LEU A 55 -10.01 -7.49 -0.94
CA LEU A 55 -8.57 -7.43 -1.19
C LEU A 55 -7.89 -6.35 -0.34
N VAL A 56 -6.71 -6.67 0.19
CA VAL A 56 -5.76 -5.71 0.78
C VAL A 56 -4.36 -6.04 0.28
N GLU A 57 -3.64 -5.04 -0.23
CA GLU A 57 -2.24 -5.20 -0.60
C GLU A 57 -1.35 -4.86 0.62
N ILE A 58 -0.45 -5.77 0.98
CA ILE A 58 0.62 -5.56 1.98
C ILE A 58 1.90 -5.25 1.22
N ILE A 59 2.52 -4.10 1.51
CA ILE A 59 3.66 -3.57 0.75
C ILE A 59 4.83 -3.29 1.68
N PRO A 60 5.69 -4.27 1.98
CA PRO A 60 6.93 -4.01 2.70
C PRO A 60 7.88 -3.13 1.88
N ALA A 61 8.51 -2.17 2.54
CA ALA A 61 9.69 -1.51 2.01
C ALA A 61 10.90 -2.45 2.13
N ILE A 62 12.01 -2.07 1.48
CA ILE A 62 13.24 -2.86 1.54
C ILE A 62 13.83 -2.98 2.95
N GLN A 63 13.51 -2.04 3.86
CA GLN A 63 13.97 -2.09 5.24
C GLN A 63 12.99 -2.80 6.18
N THR A 64 11.75 -3.05 5.74
CA THR A 64 10.70 -3.62 6.59
C THR A 64 11.12 -5.02 7.03
N ALA A 65 11.04 -5.29 8.33
CA ALA A 65 11.32 -6.60 8.87
C ALA A 65 10.26 -7.63 8.43
N ASP A 66 10.69 -8.87 8.19
CA ASP A 66 9.78 -9.94 7.76
C ASP A 66 8.72 -10.22 8.82
N GLU A 67 9.08 -10.15 10.11
CA GLU A 67 8.15 -10.35 11.22
C GLU A 67 7.03 -9.31 11.26
N ILE A 68 7.35 -8.05 10.90
CA ILE A 68 6.36 -6.97 10.82
C ILE A 68 5.39 -7.20 9.66
N THR A 69 5.91 -7.72 8.55
CA THR A 69 5.09 -8.07 7.38
C THR A 69 4.11 -9.19 7.73
N ASP A 70 4.59 -10.22 8.41
CA ASP A 70 3.77 -11.37 8.84
C ASP A 70 2.74 -10.95 9.90
N GLU A 71 3.12 -10.13 10.88
CA GLU A 71 2.20 -9.61 11.90
C GLU A 71 1.09 -8.77 11.26
N ALA A 72 1.45 -7.83 10.39
CA ALA A 72 0.47 -7.03 9.66
C ALA A 72 -0.46 -7.91 8.82
N ARG A 73 0.07 -8.91 8.12
CA ARG A 73 -0.72 -9.87 7.35
C ARG A 73 -1.72 -10.60 8.24
N ASN A 74 -1.27 -11.14 9.37
CA ASN A 74 -2.12 -11.87 10.31
C ASN A 74 -3.24 -11.00 10.86
N ILE A 75 -2.95 -9.74 11.19
CA ILE A 75 -3.96 -8.77 11.65
C ILE A 75 -5.03 -8.57 10.57
N ILE A 76 -4.63 -8.32 9.31
CA ILE A 76 -5.56 -8.05 8.23
C ILE A 76 -6.37 -9.31 7.84
N ASP A 77 -5.75 -10.48 7.81
CA ASP A 77 -6.43 -11.75 7.57
C ASP A 77 -7.47 -12.04 8.67
N SER A 78 -7.20 -11.66 9.93
CA SER A 78 -8.17 -11.77 11.04
C SER A 78 -9.44 -10.93 10.82
N TRP A 79 -9.36 -9.87 9.99
CA TRP A 79 -10.51 -9.04 9.60
C TRP A 79 -11.30 -9.65 8.44
N LYS A 80 -11.02 -10.92 8.08
CA LYS A 80 -11.64 -11.66 6.96
C LYS A 80 -11.39 -11.00 5.61
N LYS A 81 -10.26 -10.30 5.48
CA LYS A 81 -9.75 -9.78 4.20
C LYS A 81 -8.83 -10.82 3.54
N ILE A 82 -8.57 -10.62 2.26
CA ILE A 82 -7.64 -11.42 1.47
C ILE A 82 -6.39 -10.56 1.27
N THR A 83 -5.30 -10.93 1.93
CA THR A 83 -4.02 -10.24 1.80
C THR A 83 -3.22 -10.76 0.60
N VAL A 84 -2.60 -9.83 -0.12
CA VAL A 84 -1.59 -10.13 -1.14
C VAL A 84 -0.32 -9.34 -0.87
N LEU A 85 0.84 -9.96 -1.08
CA LEU A 85 2.13 -9.29 -0.92
C LEU A 85 2.51 -8.60 -2.24
N ALA A 86 2.74 -7.30 -2.20
CA ALA A 86 3.18 -6.50 -3.34
C ALA A 86 4.56 -5.89 -3.07
N LYS A 87 5.39 -5.79 -4.12
CA LYS A 87 6.65 -5.04 -4.04
C LYS A 87 6.38 -3.54 -4.11
N ASP A 88 7.19 -2.74 -3.41
CA ASP A 88 7.17 -1.27 -3.49
C ASP A 88 7.58 -0.81 -4.90
N THR A 89 6.58 -0.76 -5.79
CA THR A 89 6.71 -0.35 -7.18
C THR A 89 5.53 0.55 -7.53
N PRO A 90 5.69 1.50 -8.49
CA PRO A 90 4.61 2.41 -8.85
C PRO A 90 3.31 1.67 -9.21
N GLY A 91 2.25 1.93 -8.44
CA GLY A 91 0.93 1.33 -8.64
C GLY A 91 0.78 -0.12 -8.15
N PHE A 92 1.74 -0.65 -7.39
CA PHE A 92 1.71 -1.97 -6.78
C PHE A 92 1.23 -3.06 -7.77
N ILE A 93 0.18 -3.82 -7.44
CA ILE A 93 -0.39 -4.82 -8.33
C ILE A 93 -1.60 -4.24 -9.05
N VAL A 94 -2.66 -3.89 -8.32
CA VAL A 94 -3.97 -3.58 -8.91
C VAL A 94 -3.92 -2.33 -9.78
N ASN A 95 -3.31 -1.23 -9.30
CA ASN A 95 -3.26 0.00 -10.08
C ASN A 95 -2.39 -0.18 -11.33
N ARG A 96 -1.33 -0.98 -11.26
CA ARG A 96 -0.49 -1.29 -12.43
C ARG A 96 -1.25 -2.07 -13.49
N VAL A 97 -2.06 -3.05 -13.09
CA VAL A 97 -2.89 -3.86 -14.00
C VAL A 97 -4.08 -3.06 -14.57
N ALA A 98 -4.67 -2.15 -13.80
CA ALA A 98 -5.84 -1.39 -14.24
C ALA A 98 -5.51 -0.33 -15.31
N ARG A 99 -4.28 0.20 -15.35
CA ARG A 99 -3.92 1.29 -16.29
C ARG A 99 -4.08 0.90 -17.77
N PRO A 100 -3.57 -0.25 -18.24
CA PRO A 100 -3.83 -0.70 -19.62
C PRO A 100 -5.31 -0.90 -19.94
N PHE A 101 -6.10 -1.39 -18.99
CA PHE A 101 -7.55 -1.60 -19.18
C PHE A 101 -8.27 -0.29 -19.53
N TYR A 102 -8.01 0.78 -18.78
CA TYR A 102 -8.55 2.10 -19.11
C TYR A 102 -7.96 2.68 -20.39
N GLY A 103 -6.66 2.45 -20.62
CA GLY A 103 -5.98 2.90 -21.84
C GLY A 103 -6.63 2.35 -23.10
N GLU A 104 -7.02 1.07 -23.10
CA GLU A 104 -7.66 0.46 -24.26
C GLU A 104 -9.07 0.99 -24.49
N ALA A 105 -9.84 1.24 -23.43
CA ALA A 105 -11.15 1.88 -23.56
C ALA A 105 -11.05 3.28 -24.19
N ILE A 106 -10.03 4.06 -23.82
CA ILE A 106 -9.77 5.37 -24.41
C ILE A 106 -9.39 5.23 -25.89
N ARG A 107 -8.53 4.26 -26.23
CA ARG A 107 -8.13 4.02 -27.63
C ARG A 107 -9.30 3.61 -28.51
N ILE A 108 -10.20 2.76 -28.02
CA ILE A 108 -11.43 2.37 -28.74
C ILE A 108 -12.28 3.60 -29.08
N LEU A 109 -12.40 4.55 -28.14
CA LEU A 109 -13.11 5.80 -28.37
C LEU A 109 -12.37 6.71 -29.36
N GLU A 110 -11.05 6.87 -29.22
CA GLU A 110 -10.23 7.71 -30.10
C GLU A 110 -10.18 7.19 -31.55
N GLU A 111 -10.13 5.87 -31.73
CA GLU A 111 -10.13 5.21 -33.04
C GLU A 111 -11.55 5.16 -33.68
N GLY A 112 -12.59 5.61 -32.96
CA GLY A 112 -13.97 5.64 -33.45
C GLY A 112 -14.62 4.27 -33.59
N ILE A 113 -14.12 3.26 -32.87
CA ILE A 113 -14.63 1.88 -32.93
C ILE A 113 -16.00 1.77 -32.24
N ALA A 114 -16.23 2.56 -31.19
CA ALA A 114 -17.50 2.66 -30.46
C ALA A 114 -17.67 4.05 -29.82
N THR A 115 -18.92 4.42 -29.49
CA THR A 115 -19.30 5.72 -28.88
C THR A 115 -19.99 5.53 -27.54
#